data_AF-A0AAI8Z4F9-F1
#
_entry.id   AF-A0AAI8Z4F9-F1
#
_cell.length_a   1.000
_cell.length_b   1.000
_cell.length_c   1.000
_cell.angle_alpha   90.00
_cell.angle_beta   90.00
_cell.angle_gamma   90.00
#
_symmetry.space_group_name_H-M   'P 1'
#
loop_
_entity.id
_entity.type
_entity.pdbx_description
1 polymer ?
#
loop_
_entity_poly.entity_id
_entity_poly.type
_entity_poly.pdbx_seq_one_letter_code
_entity_poly.pdbx_strand_id
1 'polypeptide(L)'
;MQCKITSYSGVTKDKGDARPRIILKIPSTKRINRANLFDRLPIEMNQEIGHNLKEDQDVEAFRLSCRSANSAVDGDAGSFWRRRFLETYDRPAKPTTGLEYRKAYRLRKKAFRNIYTHHLCAGNSPMKHEARAIVILQSLLADASAAAKANPLRLPLNIAHVVRFINNKIILQRAGLTRSQYRMMLQGMTF
;
A
#
# COMPACT_ATOMS: atom_id res chain seq x y z
N MET A 1 36.52 -22.59 -14.00
CA MET A 1 35.59 -23.46 -14.77
C MET A 1 35.39 -22.82 -16.14
N GLN A 2 35.85 -23.49 -17.20
CA GLN A 2 35.74 -22.98 -18.58
C GLN A 2 34.34 -23.22 -19.13
N CYS A 3 33.63 -22.15 -19.54
CA CYS A 3 32.41 -22.26 -20.33
C CYS A 3 32.76 -22.65 -21.76
N LYS A 4 32.49 -23.89 -22.15
CA LYS A 4 32.49 -24.31 -23.56
C LYS A 4 31.20 -23.86 -24.22
N ILE A 5 31.29 -22.93 -25.16
CA ILE A 5 30.23 -22.58 -26.10
C ILE A 5 30.38 -23.51 -27.30
N THR A 6 29.43 -24.42 -27.49
CA THR A 6 29.34 -25.24 -28.70
C THR A 6 28.27 -24.63 -29.61
N SER A 7 28.68 -24.03 -30.73
CA SER A 7 27.78 -23.63 -31.81
C SER A 7 27.55 -24.82 -32.75
N TYR A 8 26.31 -25.01 -33.19
CA TYR A 8 25.96 -25.96 -34.24
C TYR A 8 25.14 -25.23 -35.29
N SER A 9 25.58 -25.28 -36.55
CA SER A 9 24.85 -24.75 -37.71
C SER A 9 24.04 -25.87 -38.37
N GLY A 10 22.75 -25.97 -38.05
CA GLY A 10 21.82 -26.81 -38.79
C GLY A 10 21.24 -26.03 -39.97
N VAL A 11 21.55 -26.44 -41.20
CA VAL A 11 20.95 -25.88 -42.43
C VAL A 11 19.78 -26.76 -42.83
N THR A 12 18.55 -26.28 -42.65
CA THR A 12 17.37 -26.84 -43.31
C THR A 12 17.12 -26.05 -44.59
N LYS A 13 17.21 -26.71 -45.74
CA LYS A 13 16.77 -26.16 -47.02
C LYS A 13 15.25 -26.21 -47.06
N ASP A 14 14.60 -25.06 -46.95
CA ASP A 14 13.25 -24.91 -47.48
C ASP A 14 13.05 -23.51 -48.06
N LYS A 15 12.35 -23.46 -49.19
CA LYS A 15 12.19 -22.29 -50.05
C LYS A 15 11.21 -21.30 -49.42
N GLY A 16 11.61 -20.02 -49.38
CA GLY A 16 10.72 -18.89 -49.06
C GLY A 16 11.21 -18.08 -47.86
N ASP A 17 11.69 -16.87 -48.14
CA ASP A 17 11.96 -15.75 -47.21
C ASP A 17 11.99 -16.10 -45.71
N ALA A 18 13.09 -16.70 -45.27
CA ALA A 18 13.35 -16.96 -43.87
C ALA A 18 14.62 -16.25 -43.45
N ARG A 19 14.49 -15.06 -42.83
CA ARG A 19 15.59 -14.48 -42.04
C ARG A 19 16.00 -15.51 -40.99
N PRO A 20 17.30 -15.82 -40.82
CA PRO A 20 17.73 -16.79 -39.83
C PRO A 20 17.39 -16.28 -38.43
N ARG A 21 16.37 -16.85 -37.80
CA ARG A 21 16.12 -16.69 -36.37
C ARG A 21 17.13 -17.54 -35.62
N ILE A 22 18.14 -16.91 -35.05
CA ILE A 22 19.00 -17.56 -34.05
C ILE A 22 18.11 -17.81 -32.82
N ILE A 23 17.61 -19.03 -32.69
CA ILE A 23 16.97 -19.48 -31.45
C ILE A 23 18.10 -19.80 -30.48
N LEU A 24 18.47 -18.82 -29.65
CA LEU A 24 19.30 -19.08 -28.48
C LEU A 24 18.49 -19.99 -27.55
N LYS A 25 18.76 -21.31 -27.61
CA LYS A 25 18.37 -22.23 -26.53
C LYS A 25 19.15 -21.82 -25.30
N ILE A 26 18.58 -20.90 -24.52
CA ILE A 26 19.09 -20.60 -23.18
C ILE A 26 19.04 -21.94 -22.43
N PRO A 27 20.18 -22.49 -21.99
CA PRO A 27 20.17 -23.71 -21.21
C PRO A 27 19.27 -23.47 -20.00
N SER A 28 18.25 -24.32 -19.86
CA SER A 28 17.39 -24.38 -18.68
C SER A 28 18.29 -24.44 -17.47
N THR A 29 18.50 -23.30 -16.82
CA THR A 29 19.25 -23.24 -15.58
C THR A 29 18.48 -24.10 -14.61
N LYS A 30 19.01 -25.29 -14.28
CA LYS A 30 18.53 -26.10 -13.17
C LYS A 30 18.32 -25.13 -12.01
N ARG A 31 17.05 -24.91 -11.65
CA ARG A 31 16.67 -24.00 -10.56
C ARG A 31 17.29 -24.59 -9.31
N ILE A 32 18.48 -24.11 -8.94
CA ILE A 32 19.12 -24.50 -7.68
C ILE A 32 18.12 -24.07 -6.62
N ASN A 33 17.46 -25.04 -6.00
CA ASN A 33 16.47 -24.81 -4.96
C ASN A 33 17.23 -24.37 -3.70
N ARG A 34 17.79 -23.16 -3.74
CA ARG A 34 18.40 -22.52 -2.60
C ARG A 34 17.26 -22.29 -1.62
N ALA A 35 17.32 -22.96 -0.47
CA ALA A 35 16.38 -22.74 0.61
C ALA A 35 16.29 -21.22 0.84
N ASN A 36 15.06 -20.68 0.84
CA ASN A 36 14.87 -19.26 1.04
C ASN A 36 15.37 -18.90 2.45
N LEU A 37 16.19 -17.86 2.56
CA LEU A 37 16.76 -17.45 3.85
C LEU A 37 15.66 -17.11 4.86
N PHE A 38 14.55 -16.52 4.41
CA PHE A 38 13.40 -16.19 5.25
C PHE A 38 12.69 -17.41 5.84
N ASP A 39 12.80 -18.58 5.19
CA ASP A 39 12.23 -19.84 5.72
C ASP A 39 13.03 -20.42 6.89
N ARG A 40 14.24 -19.90 7.15
CA ARG A 40 15.08 -20.29 8.30
C ARG A 40 14.99 -19.30 9.46
N LEU A 41 14.36 -18.15 9.26
CA LEU A 41 14.22 -17.14 10.30
C LEU A 41 13.03 -17.47 11.20
N PRO A 42 13.13 -17.22 12.52
CA PRO A 42 11.96 -17.21 13.41
C PRO A 42 10.88 -16.25 12.88
N ILE A 43 9.61 -16.57 13.18
CA ILE A 43 8.48 -15.79 12.67
C ILE A 43 8.54 -14.33 13.14
N GLU A 44 9.02 -14.09 14.35
CA GLU A 44 9.19 -12.77 14.97
C GLU A 44 10.19 -11.92 14.18
N MET A 45 11.27 -12.53 13.67
CA MET A 45 12.23 -11.81 12.83
C MET A 45 11.64 -11.44 11.49
N ASN A 46 10.88 -12.34 10.86
CA ASN A 46 10.16 -12.03 9.62
C ASN A 46 9.10 -10.94 9.84
N GLN A 47 8.42 -10.92 10.99
CA GLN A 47 7.48 -9.86 11.36
C GLN A 47 8.18 -8.51 11.52
N GLU A 48 9.30 -8.48 12.23
CA GLU A 48 10.08 -7.26 12.47
C GLU A 48 10.67 -6.71 11.16
N ILE A 49 11.16 -7.59 10.27
CA ILE A 49 11.55 -7.20 8.91
C ILE A 49 10.36 -6.55 8.19
N GLY A 50 9.20 -7.19 8.20
CA GLY A 50 7.98 -6.66 7.59
C GLY A 50 7.53 -5.31 8.16
N HIS A 51 7.71 -5.09 9.46
CA HIS A 51 7.37 -3.83 10.14
C HIS A 51 8.28 -2.67 9.73
N ASN A 52 9.56 -2.96 9.49
CA ASN A 52 10.53 -1.95 9.06
C ASN A 52 10.35 -1.52 7.58
N LEU A 53 9.51 -2.22 6.80
CA LEU A 53 9.15 -1.81 5.44
C LEU A 53 8.16 -0.64 5.47
N LYS A 54 8.61 0.53 5.04
CA LYS A 54 7.83 1.78 5.08
C LYS A 54 6.69 1.78 4.07
N GLU A 55 6.93 1.30 2.86
CA GLU A 55 5.94 1.31 1.79
C GLU A 55 5.09 0.03 1.80
N ASP A 56 3.79 0.18 1.54
CA ASP A 56 2.88 -0.97 1.49
C ASP A 56 3.17 -1.91 0.31
N GLN A 57 3.80 -1.38 -0.74
CA GLN A 57 4.26 -2.17 -1.89
C GLN A 57 5.38 -3.12 -1.51
N ASP A 58 6.32 -2.66 -0.68
CA ASP A 58 7.42 -3.49 -0.18
C ASP A 58 6.89 -4.59 0.73
N VAL A 59 5.92 -4.28 1.59
CA VAL A 59 5.23 -5.30 2.42
C VAL A 59 4.54 -6.35 1.56
N GLU A 60 3.90 -5.95 0.47
CA GLU A 60 3.26 -6.89 -0.45
C GLU A 60 4.30 -7.76 -1.19
N ALA A 61 5.38 -7.17 -1.66
CA ALA A 61 6.49 -7.90 -2.28
C ALA A 61 7.14 -8.89 -1.30
N PHE A 62 7.38 -8.45 -0.06
CA PHE A 62 7.87 -9.29 1.02
C PHE A 62 6.92 -10.46 1.32
N ARG A 63 5.63 -10.18 1.50
CA ARG A 63 4.58 -11.21 1.71
C ARG A 63 4.54 -12.25 0.59
N LEU A 64 4.84 -11.86 -0.65
CA LEU A 64 4.83 -12.75 -1.82
C LEU A 64 6.17 -13.48 -2.05
N SER A 65 7.23 -13.11 -1.32
CA SER A 65 8.57 -13.66 -1.53
C SER A 65 8.71 -15.13 -1.12
N CYS A 66 8.04 -15.54 -0.04
CA CYS A 66 8.07 -16.91 0.49
C CYS A 66 6.91 -17.18 1.46
N ARG A 67 6.75 -18.45 1.83
CA ARG A 67 5.70 -18.88 2.78
C ARG A 67 5.92 -18.30 4.17
N SER A 68 7.16 -18.25 4.67
CA SER A 68 7.42 -17.76 6.02
C SER A 68 7.15 -16.26 6.16
N ALA A 69 7.51 -15.45 5.15
CA ALA A 69 7.13 -14.05 5.09
C ALA A 69 5.61 -13.86 4.97
N ASN A 70 4.92 -14.73 4.21
CA ASN A 70 3.47 -14.72 4.13
C ASN A 70 2.83 -14.97 5.52
N SER A 71 3.27 -16.01 6.21
CA SER A 71 2.83 -16.35 7.56
C SER A 71 3.16 -15.26 8.58
N ALA A 72 4.29 -14.58 8.46
CA ALA A 72 4.63 -13.45 9.33
C ALA A 72 3.65 -12.28 9.17
N VAL A 73 3.26 -11.96 7.93
CA VAL A 73 2.37 -10.81 7.64
C VAL A 73 0.89 -11.13 7.91
N ASP A 74 0.43 -12.33 7.56
CA ASP A 74 -0.99 -12.69 7.58
C ASP A 74 -1.36 -13.79 8.59
N GLY A 75 -0.39 -14.57 9.09
CA GLY A 75 -0.63 -15.75 9.94
C GLY A 75 -0.90 -15.46 11.42
N ASP A 76 -0.50 -14.28 11.92
CA ASP A 76 -0.65 -13.92 13.33
C ASP A 76 -1.95 -13.15 13.60
N ALA A 77 -3.10 -13.72 13.23
CA ALA A 77 -4.45 -13.19 13.52
C ALA A 77 -4.69 -11.67 13.20
N GLY A 78 -3.85 -11.06 12.36
CA GLY A 78 -3.87 -9.64 12.05
C GLY A 78 -3.10 -8.71 13.02
N SER A 79 -2.29 -9.23 13.94
CA SER A 79 -1.41 -8.44 14.83
C SER A 79 -0.46 -7.53 14.05
N PHE A 80 0.15 -8.04 12.97
CA PHE A 80 0.97 -7.25 12.05
C PHE A 80 0.21 -6.01 11.54
N TRP A 81 -1.00 -6.22 11.02
CA TRP A 81 -1.82 -5.14 10.48
C TRP A 81 -2.35 -4.20 11.56
N ARG A 82 -2.61 -4.70 12.76
CA ARG A 82 -2.98 -3.88 13.92
C ARG A 82 -1.84 -2.93 14.31
N ARG A 83 -0.62 -3.42 14.46
CA ARG A 83 0.55 -2.58 14.79
C ARG A 83 0.77 -1.52 13.72
N ARG A 84 0.82 -1.93 12.45
CA ARG A 84 0.99 -1.01 11.31
C ARG A 84 -0.12 0.04 11.22
N PHE A 85 -1.36 -0.34 11.54
CA PHE A 85 -2.47 0.61 11.60
C PHE A 85 -2.26 1.65 12.70
N LEU A 86 -1.93 1.23 13.92
CA LEU A 86 -1.79 2.13 15.07
C LEU A 86 -0.57 3.06 14.97
N GLU A 87 0.44 2.66 14.20
CA GLU A 87 1.57 3.53 13.83
C GLU A 87 1.16 4.60 12.81
N THR A 88 0.13 4.34 12.00
CA THR A 88 -0.29 5.23 10.91
C THR A 88 -1.50 6.09 11.27
N TYR A 89 -2.44 5.57 12.06
CA TYR A 89 -3.76 6.15 12.35
C TYR A 89 -4.07 6.07 13.84
N ASP A 90 -4.93 6.97 14.31
CA ASP A 90 -5.45 6.86 15.68
C ASP A 90 -6.36 5.64 15.83
N ARG A 91 -6.41 5.12 17.05
CA ARG A 91 -7.21 3.94 17.38
C ARG A 91 -8.67 4.20 17.01
N PRO A 92 -9.27 3.34 16.19
CA PRO A 92 -10.63 3.52 15.74
C PRO A 92 -11.60 3.22 16.87
N ALA A 93 -12.72 3.94 16.91
CA ALA A 93 -13.70 3.80 17.98
C ALA A 93 -14.38 2.41 18.04
N LYS A 94 -14.40 1.66 16.92
CA LYS A 94 -15.23 0.45 16.76
C LYS A 94 -14.55 -0.92 16.56
N PRO A 95 -13.40 -1.12 15.87
CA PRO A 95 -12.97 -2.48 15.57
C PRO A 95 -12.16 -3.12 16.71
N THR A 96 -12.51 -4.36 17.00
CA THR A 96 -12.03 -5.18 18.13
C THR A 96 -11.05 -6.26 17.69
N THR A 97 -10.91 -6.55 16.38
CA THR A 97 -10.10 -7.68 15.87
C THR A 97 -9.00 -7.28 14.87
N GLY A 98 -7.93 -8.07 14.79
CA GLY A 98 -6.80 -7.81 13.86
C GLY A 98 -7.18 -7.80 12.38
N LEU A 99 -8.16 -8.62 11.97
CA LEU A 99 -8.67 -8.62 10.60
C LEU A 99 -9.40 -7.33 10.23
N GLU A 100 -10.10 -6.72 11.18
CA GLU A 100 -10.76 -5.44 10.97
C GLU A 100 -9.74 -4.30 10.84
N TYR A 101 -8.64 -4.33 11.60
CA TYR A 101 -7.53 -3.40 11.41
C TYR A 101 -6.97 -3.48 9.99
N ARG A 102 -6.77 -4.68 9.43
CA ARG A 102 -6.34 -4.87 8.04
C ARG A 102 -7.33 -4.27 7.05
N LYS A 103 -8.64 -4.53 7.22
CA LYS A 103 -9.68 -3.98 6.34
C LYS A 103 -9.73 -2.46 6.41
N ALA A 104 -9.72 -1.89 7.61
CA ALA A 104 -9.74 -0.45 7.84
C ALA A 104 -8.49 0.23 7.27
N TYR A 105 -7.31 -0.35 7.48
CA TYR A 105 -6.04 0.12 6.90
C TYR A 105 -6.14 0.23 5.38
N ARG A 106 -6.53 -0.86 4.71
CA ARG A 106 -6.66 -0.92 3.25
C ARG A 106 -7.69 0.07 2.72
N LEU A 107 -8.84 0.18 3.39
CA LEU A 107 -9.90 1.11 3.00
C LEU A 107 -9.40 2.56 3.03
N ARG A 108 -8.75 2.97 4.13
CA ARG A 108 -8.20 4.32 4.31
C ARG A 108 -7.11 4.60 3.29
N LYS A 109 -6.12 3.72 3.16
CA LYS A 109 -5.03 3.85 2.18
C LYS A 109 -5.55 3.94 0.75
N LYS A 110 -6.53 3.11 0.37
CA LYS A 110 -7.13 3.14 -0.97
C LYS A 110 -7.85 4.45 -1.26
N ALA A 111 -8.60 4.98 -0.29
CA ALA A 111 -9.26 6.26 -0.47
C ALA A 111 -8.25 7.38 -0.70
N PHE A 112 -7.24 7.48 0.15
CA PHE A 112 -6.18 8.47 -0.01
C PHE A 112 -5.45 8.30 -1.34
N ARG A 113 -5.04 7.08 -1.72
CA ARG A 113 -4.38 6.82 -3.01
C ARG A 113 -5.23 7.31 -4.18
N ASN A 114 -6.52 6.94 -4.21
CA ASN A 114 -7.42 7.34 -5.29
C ASN A 114 -7.59 8.86 -5.38
N ILE A 115 -7.63 9.54 -4.23
CA ILE A 115 -7.68 11.01 -4.17
C ILE A 115 -6.40 11.65 -4.74
N TYR A 116 -5.24 11.04 -4.51
CA TYR A 116 -3.95 11.57 -4.98
C TYR A 116 -3.65 11.21 -6.44
N THR A 117 -4.04 10.03 -6.90
CA THR A 117 -3.66 9.51 -8.23
C THR A 117 -4.71 9.71 -9.30
N HIS A 118 -5.99 9.71 -8.93
CA HIS A 118 -7.05 10.06 -9.85
C HIS A 118 -7.39 11.52 -9.62
N HIS A 119 -7.18 12.34 -10.64
CA HIS A 119 -8.12 13.40 -10.92
C HIS A 119 -9.52 12.83 -10.69
N LEU A 120 -10.43 13.55 -10.03
CA LEU A 120 -11.87 13.21 -9.98
C LEU A 120 -12.46 13.29 -11.42
N CYS A 121 -11.88 12.55 -12.36
CA CYS A 121 -11.94 12.79 -13.78
C CYS A 121 -13.16 12.06 -14.34
N ALA A 122 -14.13 12.88 -14.73
CA ALA A 122 -14.74 12.83 -16.05
C ALA A 122 -15.30 11.47 -16.49
N GLY A 123 -16.20 10.92 -15.68
CA GLY A 123 -17.11 9.85 -16.08
C GLY A 123 -18.32 9.84 -15.15
N ASN A 124 -19.36 9.04 -15.38
CA ASN A 124 -20.61 9.08 -14.60
C ASN A 124 -20.52 8.49 -13.16
N SER A 125 -19.35 8.52 -12.48
CA SER A 125 -19.19 8.05 -11.09
C SER A 125 -18.23 8.80 -10.12
N PRO A 126 -17.82 10.07 -10.32
CA PRO A 126 -16.97 10.81 -9.38
C PRO A 126 -17.64 10.91 -8.00
N MET A 127 -18.95 11.07 -7.99
CA MET A 127 -19.76 11.22 -6.77
C MET A 127 -19.63 10.02 -5.81
N LYS A 128 -19.45 8.79 -6.33
CA LYS A 128 -19.28 7.60 -5.47
C LYS A 128 -17.92 7.57 -4.77
N HIS A 129 -16.87 8.05 -5.43
CA HIS A 129 -15.53 8.11 -4.85
C HIS A 129 -15.41 9.26 -3.85
N GLU A 130 -16.00 10.41 -4.17
CA GLU A 130 -16.11 11.56 -3.29
C GLU A 130 -16.92 11.24 -2.03
N ALA A 131 -18.10 10.64 -2.17
CA ALA A 131 -18.91 10.24 -1.03
C ALA A 131 -18.14 9.27 -0.10
N ARG A 132 -17.42 8.29 -0.66
CA ARG A 132 -16.58 7.37 0.12
C ARG A 132 -15.43 8.08 0.82
N ALA A 133 -14.79 9.04 0.14
CA ALA A 133 -13.73 9.85 0.73
C ALA A 133 -14.26 10.68 1.91
N ILE A 134 -15.42 11.33 1.75
CA ILE A 134 -16.08 12.11 2.81
C ILE A 134 -16.39 11.23 4.01
N VAL A 135 -16.98 10.05 3.80
CA VAL A 135 -17.26 9.10 4.90
C VAL A 135 -15.98 8.69 5.64
N ILE A 136 -14.87 8.49 4.91
CA ILE A 136 -13.59 8.15 5.52
C ILE A 136 -13.02 9.33 6.30
N LEU A 137 -13.10 10.56 5.78
CA LEU A 137 -12.68 11.77 6.50
C LEU A 137 -13.49 11.98 7.77
N GLN A 138 -14.80 11.81 7.71
CA GLN A 138 -15.68 11.84 8.89
C GLN A 138 -15.25 10.78 9.92
N SER A 139 -14.93 9.57 9.46
CA SER A 139 -14.42 8.51 10.35
C SER A 139 -13.08 8.87 11.01
N LEU A 140 -12.18 9.53 10.27
CA LEU A 140 -10.88 9.96 10.78
C LEU A 140 -11.01 11.09 11.80
N LEU A 141 -11.90 12.05 11.56
CA LEU A 141 -12.19 13.14 12.48
C LEU A 141 -12.85 12.64 13.77
N ALA A 142 -13.78 11.69 13.66
CA ALA A 142 -14.40 11.06 14.83
C ALA A 142 -13.36 10.34 15.69
N ASP A 143 -12.48 9.55 15.06
CA ASP A 143 -11.39 8.85 15.74
C ASP A 143 -10.36 9.84 16.33
N ALA A 144 -10.05 10.93 15.63
CA ALA A 144 -9.14 11.98 16.12
C ALA A 144 -9.71 12.66 17.37
N SER A 145 -11.01 12.99 17.35
CA SER A 145 -11.70 13.60 18.50
C SER A 145 -11.72 12.64 19.69
N ALA A 146 -11.98 11.35 19.47
CA ALA A 146 -11.92 10.34 20.51
C ALA A 146 -10.50 10.20 21.11
N ALA A 147 -9.47 10.21 20.26
CA ALA A 147 -8.07 10.16 20.70
C ALA A 147 -7.66 11.39 21.50
N ALA A 148 -8.07 12.59 21.07
CA ALA A 148 -7.81 13.84 21.79
C ALA A 148 -8.47 13.87 23.18
N LYS A 149 -9.70 13.35 23.29
CA LYS A 149 -10.39 13.19 24.59
C LYS A 149 -9.67 12.21 25.51
N ALA A 150 -9.13 11.12 24.96
CA ALA A 150 -8.42 10.11 25.74
C ALA A 150 -7.03 10.58 26.20
N ASN A 151 -6.34 11.39 25.40
CA ASN A 151 -5.05 11.97 25.76
C ASN A 151 -4.91 13.39 25.15
N PRO A 152 -5.23 14.44 25.91
CA PRO A 152 -5.18 15.83 25.42
C PRO A 152 -3.78 16.31 25.03
N LEU A 153 -2.72 15.70 25.55
CA LEU A 153 -1.33 16.08 25.27
C LEU A 153 -0.81 15.48 23.96
N ARG A 154 -1.50 14.48 23.41
CA ARG A 154 -1.10 13.80 22.17
C ARG A 154 -1.80 14.45 20.98
N LEU A 155 -1.02 14.89 19.98
CA LEU A 155 -1.56 15.28 18.69
C LEU A 155 -2.14 14.04 17.98
N PRO A 156 -3.42 14.03 17.57
CA PRO A 156 -4.01 12.87 16.90
C PRO A 156 -3.38 12.66 15.51
N LEU A 157 -2.95 11.44 15.22
CA LEU A 157 -2.32 11.05 13.95
C LEU A 157 -3.25 11.31 12.75
N ASN A 158 -4.56 11.13 12.95
CA ASN A 158 -5.57 11.31 11.92
C ASN A 158 -5.68 12.76 11.45
N ILE A 159 -5.38 13.75 12.31
CA ILE A 159 -5.39 15.17 11.92
C ILE A 159 -4.33 15.44 10.85
N ALA A 160 -3.15 14.83 10.93
CA ALA A 160 -2.11 14.97 9.91
C ALA A 160 -2.60 14.49 8.53
N HIS A 161 -3.34 13.38 8.48
CA HIS A 161 -3.94 12.87 7.24
C HIS A 161 -5.02 13.80 6.68
N VAL A 162 -5.87 14.36 7.55
CA VAL A 162 -6.91 15.32 7.16
C VAL A 162 -6.28 16.61 6.63
N VAL A 163 -5.27 17.15 7.32
CA VAL A 163 -4.55 18.35 6.86
C VAL A 163 -3.85 18.09 5.53
N ARG A 164 -3.19 16.93 5.36
CA ARG A 164 -2.58 16.54 4.08
C ARG A 164 -3.61 16.40 2.97
N PHE A 165 -4.82 15.93 3.29
CA PHE A 165 -5.93 15.88 2.35
C PHE A 165 -6.41 17.27 1.94
N ILE A 166 -6.66 18.17 2.90
CA ILE A 166 -7.10 19.56 2.64
C ILE A 166 -6.06 20.32 1.82
N ASN A 167 -4.78 20.16 2.16
CA ASN A 167 -3.68 20.84 1.45
C ASN A 167 -3.47 20.31 0.04
N ASN A 168 -4.11 19.21 -0.36
CA ASN A 168 -4.12 18.77 -1.74
C ASN A 168 -5.02 19.69 -2.57
N LYS A 169 -4.38 20.70 -3.20
CA LYS A 169 -5.00 21.82 -3.92
C LYS A 169 -6.05 21.42 -4.96
N ILE A 170 -5.98 20.21 -5.50
CA ILE A 170 -6.83 19.72 -6.59
C ILE A 170 -8.31 19.63 -6.17
N ILE A 171 -8.59 19.29 -4.91
CA ILE A 171 -9.96 19.10 -4.42
C ILE A 171 -10.63 20.45 -4.14
N LEU A 172 -9.89 21.36 -3.48
CA LEU A 172 -10.38 22.71 -3.16
C LEU A 172 -10.69 23.53 -4.41
N GLN A 173 -9.85 23.41 -5.45
CA GLN A 173 -10.05 24.09 -6.72
C GLN A 173 -11.34 23.67 -7.45
N ARG A 174 -11.77 22.41 -7.31
CA ARG A 174 -13.00 21.91 -7.95
C ARG A 174 -14.27 22.18 -7.13
N ALA A 175 -14.16 22.27 -5.81
CA ALA A 175 -15.30 22.65 -4.96
C ALA A 175 -15.64 24.14 -5.02
N GLY A 176 -14.88 24.95 -5.77
CA GLY A 176 -15.05 26.41 -5.83
C GLY A 176 -14.69 27.12 -4.51
N LEU A 177 -14.11 26.39 -3.55
CA LEU A 177 -13.76 26.92 -2.23
C LEU A 177 -12.38 27.57 -2.30
N THR A 178 -12.34 28.86 -2.02
CA THR A 178 -11.09 29.62 -1.94
C THR A 178 -10.31 29.26 -0.68
N ARG A 179 -8.97 29.39 -0.74
CA ARG A 179 -8.08 29.13 0.40
C ARG A 179 -8.46 29.95 1.64
N SER A 180 -9.02 31.14 1.47
CA SER A 180 -9.49 32.01 2.55
C SER A 180 -10.71 31.42 3.26
N GLN A 181 -11.71 30.93 2.52
CA GLN A 181 -12.91 30.32 3.09
C GLN A 181 -12.58 29.11 3.97
N TYR A 182 -11.61 28.30 3.56
CA TYR A 182 -11.19 27.13 4.35
C TYR A 182 -10.35 27.50 5.58
N ARG A 183 -9.51 28.55 5.48
CA ARG A 183 -8.72 29.05 6.61
C ARG A 183 -9.64 29.55 7.74
N MET A 184 -10.75 30.19 7.38
CA MET A 184 -11.78 30.61 8.33
C MET A 184 -12.47 29.41 9.01
N MET A 185 -12.77 28.34 8.27
CA MET A 185 -13.35 27.12 8.86
C MET A 185 -12.40 26.43 9.85
N LEU A 186 -11.10 26.40 9.56
CA LEU A 186 -10.10 25.81 10.45
C LEU A 186 -9.83 26.69 11.69
N GLN A 187 -9.87 28.01 11.56
CA GLN A 187 -9.74 28.94 12.69
C GLN A 187 -10.97 28.95 13.62
N GLY A 188 -12.15 28.55 13.12
CA GLY A 188 -13.33 28.33 13.96
C GLY A 188 -13.33 27.00 14.72
N MET A 189 -12.38 26.10 14.43
CA MET A 189 -12.27 24.76 15.04
C MET A 189 -11.12 24.62 16.03
N THR A 190 -10.32 25.67 16.23
CA THR A 190 -9.37 25.73 17.35
C THR A 190 -10.16 25.95 18.64
N PHE A 191 -10.29 24.86 19.43
CA PHE A 191 -10.71 24.90 20.83
C PHE A 191 -9.62 25.56 21.70
#